data_AF-V5CZC4-F1
#
_entry.id   AF-V5CZC4-F1
#
_cell.length_a   1.000
_cell.length_b   1.000
_cell.length_c   1.000
_cell.angle_alpha   90.00
_cell.angle_beta   90.00
_cell.angle_gamma   90.00
#
_symmetry.space_group_name_H-M   'P 1'
#
loop_
_entity.id
_entity.type
_entity.pdbx_description
1 polymer ?
#
loop_
_entity_poly.entity_id
_entity_poly.type
_entity_poly.pdbx_seq_one_letter_code
_entity_poly.pdbx_strand_id
1 'polypeptide(L)'
;MIVVSSPGVSNYDEWEKQVKASPIIMNCPDEVDVKAMCAWMKRGLEPDEQAGYWKMVEKHMEKVGPIPRHIFDEEIYNDRLGAVDDALLGIKPTDVEEYFTQGGEEKWYSEDPSHKLVKVVREITEKGAEVFFNASICADIGFRIADRLAKKMATKDLLLLILRSRGALASRALEQLGLRVFMRGEFFSALVEELNELRSSERNEAQDSVLKVNHQGHPTRTAGLKELQGGVTRIPMEYGVLYLPKVENFPLVDGFFFVNSPQRTLVGLQMTTASAHHTTTSTVKLFKECVASYFEGWEELSRDMSWEMIYIKNADSTMITNWQRCEVVNPNNETDAEKKIVAFWDQKVHQYQFVLTTDFVSRIRAK
;
A
#
# COMPACT_ATOMS: atom_id res chain seq x y z
N MET A 1 21.79 27.56 -1.53
CA MET A 1 20.88 26.92 -0.57
C MET A 1 20.96 27.70 0.72
N ILE A 2 19.87 28.35 1.12
CA ILE A 2 19.76 28.88 2.47
C ILE A 2 19.52 27.66 3.34
N VAL A 3 20.58 27.18 4.00
CA VAL A 3 20.44 26.24 5.09
C VAL A 3 19.83 27.07 6.22
N VAL A 4 18.51 27.01 6.34
CA VAL A 4 17.86 27.54 7.54
C VAL A 4 18.35 26.65 8.67
N SER A 5 19.23 27.18 9.52
CA SER A 5 19.58 26.53 10.76
C SER A 5 18.27 26.16 11.47
N SER A 6 18.19 24.95 12.02
CA SER A 6 17.04 24.56 12.84
C SER A 6 16.75 25.71 13.80
N PRO A 7 15.56 26.33 13.75
CA PRO A 7 15.22 27.38 14.69
C PRO A 7 15.44 26.82 16.10
N GLY A 8 16.06 27.60 16.99
CA GLY A 8 16.11 27.22 18.40
C GLY A 8 14.69 27.08 18.94
N VAL A 9 14.48 26.24 19.96
CA VAL A 9 13.16 26.09 20.62
C VAL A 9 12.58 27.46 20.99
N SER A 10 13.42 28.37 21.45
CA SER A 10 13.07 29.76 21.76
C SER A 10 12.47 30.55 20.60
N ASN A 11 12.85 30.25 19.36
CA ASN A 11 12.34 30.94 18.17
C ASN A 11 10.90 30.51 17.88
N TYR A 12 10.57 29.23 18.11
CA TYR A 12 9.20 28.74 17.96
C TYR A 12 8.28 29.37 19.01
N ASP A 13 8.74 29.45 20.26
CA ASP A 13 8.00 30.11 21.36
C ASP A 13 7.76 31.60 21.09
N GLU A 14 8.71 32.27 20.42
CA GLU A 14 8.60 33.67 20.03
C GLU A 14 7.65 33.87 18.85
N TRP A 15 7.67 32.96 17.86
CA TRP A 15 6.74 32.97 16.73
C TRP A 15 5.30 32.66 17.17
N GLU A 16 5.09 31.74 18.13
CA GLU A 16 3.77 31.44 18.68
C GLU A 16 3.13 32.66 19.37
N LYS A 17 3.94 33.53 19.99
CA LYS A 17 3.48 34.78 20.62
C LYS A 17 3.05 35.86 19.61
N GLN A 18 3.38 35.72 18.33
CA GLN A 18 2.97 36.66 17.29
C GLN A 18 1.54 36.35 16.80
N VAL A 19 0.54 36.78 17.60
CA VAL A 19 -0.91 36.53 17.48
C VAL A 19 -1.54 36.88 16.10
N LYS A 20 -0.78 37.49 15.18
CA LYS A 20 -1.26 37.92 13.84
C LYS A 20 -0.59 37.20 12.67
N ALA A 21 0.36 36.31 12.92
CA ALA A 21 1.04 35.59 11.83
C ALA A 21 0.13 34.47 11.30
N SER A 22 -0.09 34.45 9.99
CA SER A 22 -0.62 33.26 9.33
C SER A 22 0.32 32.07 9.59
N PRO A 23 -0.19 30.84 9.77
CA PRO A 23 0.65 29.66 9.95
C PRO A 23 1.66 29.52 8.81
N ILE A 24 2.94 29.39 9.15
CA ILE A 24 3.98 29.02 8.17
C ILE A 24 4.01 27.50 8.13
N ILE A 25 3.57 26.93 7.00
CA ILE A 25 3.59 25.49 6.78
C ILE A 25 4.82 25.16 5.94
N MET A 26 5.74 24.38 6.51
CA MET A 26 6.88 23.83 5.79
C MET A 26 6.66 22.35 5.56
N ASN A 27 6.50 21.96 4.29
CA ASN A 27 6.38 20.56 3.93
C ASN A 27 7.72 19.85 4.11
N CYS A 28 7.66 18.54 4.42
CA CYS A 28 8.83 17.68 4.28
C CYS A 28 9.22 17.59 2.80
N PRO A 29 10.52 17.49 2.46
CA PRO A 29 10.96 17.24 1.09
C PRO A 29 10.33 15.96 0.53
N ASP A 30 10.06 15.94 -0.77
CA ASP A 30 9.74 14.72 -1.50
C ASP A 30 10.96 14.16 -2.27
N GLU A 31 10.75 13.11 -3.06
CA GLU A 31 11.82 12.50 -3.87
C GLU A 31 12.46 13.50 -4.84
N VAL A 32 11.66 14.33 -5.49
CA VAL A 32 12.15 15.29 -6.50
C VAL A 32 12.99 16.36 -5.81
N ASP A 33 12.54 16.84 -4.64
CA ASP A 33 13.30 17.78 -3.82
C ASP A 33 14.66 17.19 -3.43
N VAL A 34 14.67 15.97 -2.87
CA VAL A 34 15.92 15.32 -2.45
C VAL A 34 16.83 15.04 -3.64
N LYS A 35 16.28 14.63 -4.78
CA LYS A 35 17.04 14.40 -6.02
C LYS A 35 17.72 15.69 -6.50
N ALA A 36 17.02 16.82 -6.45
CA ALA A 36 17.60 18.12 -6.75
C ALA A 36 18.70 18.50 -5.75
N MET A 37 18.53 18.22 -4.45
CA MET A 37 19.57 18.41 -3.44
C MET A 37 20.82 17.56 -3.76
N CYS A 38 20.63 16.29 -4.11
CA CYS A 38 21.71 15.37 -4.51
C CYS A 38 22.49 15.90 -5.70
N ALA A 39 21.80 16.30 -6.78
CA ALA A 39 22.40 16.88 -7.97
C ALA A 39 23.22 18.14 -7.63
N TRP A 40 22.71 18.98 -6.73
CA TRP A 40 23.41 20.19 -6.31
C TRP A 40 24.62 19.93 -5.39
N MET A 41 24.51 18.98 -4.46
CA MET A 41 25.57 18.59 -3.53
C MET A 41 26.75 17.93 -4.25
N LYS A 42 26.46 17.16 -5.30
CA LYS A 42 27.45 16.44 -6.12
C LYS A 42 27.73 17.12 -7.46
N ARG A 43 27.41 18.42 -7.57
CA ARG A 43 27.67 19.19 -8.78
C ARG A 43 29.16 19.17 -9.13
N GLY A 44 29.46 18.95 -10.41
CA GLY A 44 30.83 18.89 -10.92
C GLY A 44 31.51 17.53 -10.75
N LEU A 45 30.84 16.52 -10.17
CA LEU A 45 31.26 15.13 -10.28
C LEU A 45 30.82 14.53 -11.63
N GLU A 46 31.47 13.45 -12.03
CA GLU A 46 31.09 12.71 -13.23
C GLU A 46 29.67 12.13 -13.13
N PRO A 47 28.93 11.97 -14.26
CA PRO A 47 27.55 11.49 -14.24
C PRO A 47 27.34 10.17 -13.50
N ASP A 48 28.29 9.24 -13.61
CA ASP A 48 28.21 7.93 -12.96
C ASP A 48 28.32 8.03 -11.43
N GLU A 49 29.15 8.95 -10.91
CA GLU A 49 29.26 9.20 -9.48
C GLU A 49 28.01 9.87 -8.92
N GLN A 50 27.41 10.79 -9.68
CA GLN A 50 26.15 11.42 -9.31
C GLN A 50 25.01 10.39 -9.26
N ALA A 51 24.94 9.50 -10.26
CA ALA A 51 23.97 8.41 -10.30
C ALA A 51 24.18 7.41 -9.14
N GLY A 52 25.43 7.08 -8.83
CA GLY A 52 25.78 6.23 -7.69
C GLY A 52 25.36 6.84 -6.36
N TYR A 53 25.61 8.13 -6.15
CA TYR A 53 25.19 8.85 -4.95
C TYR A 53 23.66 8.93 -4.84
N TRP A 54 22.95 9.24 -5.93
CA TRP A 54 21.48 9.22 -5.95
C TRP A 54 20.94 7.86 -5.54
N LYS A 55 21.45 6.77 -6.14
CA LYS A 55 21.00 5.40 -5.85
C LYS A 55 21.19 5.01 -4.38
N MET A 56 22.23 5.52 -3.72
CA MET A 56 22.41 5.32 -2.27
C MET A 56 21.35 6.09 -1.47
N VAL A 57 21.15 7.39 -1.77
CA VAL A 57 20.17 8.23 -1.06
C VAL A 57 18.74 7.72 -1.25
N GLU A 58 18.40 7.29 -2.47
CA GLU A 58 17.11 6.68 -2.81
C GLU A 58 16.83 5.44 -1.95
N LYS A 59 17.80 4.54 -1.81
CA LYS A 59 17.70 3.38 -0.89
C LYS A 59 17.51 3.78 0.57
N HIS A 60 18.18 4.83 1.03
CA HIS A 60 17.99 5.32 2.40
C HIS A 60 16.56 5.86 2.58
N MET A 61 16.07 6.62 1.60
CA MET A 61 14.71 7.15 1.60
C MET A 61 13.63 6.08 1.63
N GLU A 62 13.80 4.98 0.91
CA GLU A 62 12.87 3.84 0.97
C GLU A 62 12.66 3.34 2.41
N LYS A 63 13.72 3.39 3.24
CA LYS A 63 13.73 2.82 4.60
C LYS A 63 13.40 3.80 5.70
N VAL A 64 13.82 5.06 5.58
CA VAL A 64 13.66 6.06 6.65
C VAL A 64 12.97 7.35 6.19
N GLY A 65 12.44 7.36 4.95
CA GLY A 65 11.76 8.49 4.33
C GLY A 65 12.69 9.60 3.85
N PRO A 66 12.15 10.62 3.15
CA PRO A 66 12.89 11.78 2.64
C PRO A 66 13.25 12.77 3.75
N ILE A 67 13.98 12.32 4.78
CA ILE A 67 14.43 13.16 5.89
C ILE A 67 15.92 13.49 5.67
N PRO A 68 16.26 14.70 5.19
CA PRO A 68 17.63 15.07 4.83
C PRO A 68 18.68 14.76 5.90
N ARG A 69 18.31 14.88 7.17
CA ARG A 69 19.17 14.57 8.32
C ARG A 69 19.68 13.12 8.32
N HIS A 70 18.94 12.17 7.77
CA HIS A 70 19.19 10.74 7.91
C HIS A 70 19.55 10.02 6.61
N ILE A 71 19.51 10.69 5.46
CA ILE A 71 19.60 10.00 4.16
C ILE A 71 20.88 10.29 3.38
N PHE A 72 21.60 11.36 3.71
CA PHE A 72 22.81 11.74 2.96
C PHE A 72 24.11 11.12 3.48
N ASP A 73 24.10 10.62 4.71
CA ASP A 73 25.26 10.04 5.38
C ASP A 73 24.95 8.61 5.82
N GLU A 74 25.88 7.69 5.57
CA GLU A 74 25.70 6.25 5.81
C GLU A 74 25.68 5.90 7.30
N GLU A 75 26.52 6.54 8.12
CA GLU A 75 26.56 6.27 9.56
C GLU A 75 25.28 6.78 10.23
N ILE A 76 24.87 8.01 9.91
CA ILE A 76 23.62 8.60 10.44
C ILE A 76 22.40 7.82 9.96
N TYR A 77 22.42 7.32 8.72
CA TYR A 77 21.38 6.45 8.19
C TYR A 77 21.27 5.15 9.00
N ASN A 78 22.40 4.48 9.26
CA ASN A 78 22.43 3.23 10.03
C ASN A 78 21.93 3.43 11.46
N ASP A 79 22.33 4.53 12.12
CA ASP A 79 21.82 4.90 13.44
C ASP A 79 20.30 5.13 13.41
N ARG A 80 19.79 5.83 12.38
CA ARG A 80 18.35 6.04 12.22
C ARG A 80 17.61 4.73 11.98
N LEU A 81 18.17 3.83 11.19
CA LEU A 81 17.59 2.52 10.92
C LEU A 81 17.49 1.70 12.22
N GLY A 82 18.55 1.67 13.05
CA GLY A 82 18.53 1.05 14.37
C GLY A 82 17.45 1.64 15.28
N ALA A 83 17.32 2.97 15.31
CA ALA A 83 16.29 3.65 16.10
C ALA A 83 14.85 3.33 15.62
N VAL A 84 14.64 3.16 14.31
CA VAL A 84 13.37 2.71 13.73
C VAL A 84 13.07 1.28 14.17
N ASP A 85 14.07 0.40 14.13
CA ASP A 85 13.93 -1.00 14.53
C ASP A 85 13.56 -1.13 16.01
N ASP A 86 14.22 -0.38 16.89
CA ASP A 86 13.92 -0.32 18.32
C ASP A 86 12.51 0.20 18.58
N ALA A 87 12.10 1.26 17.87
CA ALA A 87 10.75 1.82 17.97
C ALA A 87 9.68 0.79 17.54
N LEU A 88 9.91 0.04 16.46
CA LEU A 88 9.01 -1.03 16.00
C LEU A 88 8.94 -2.20 16.99
N LEU A 89 10.02 -2.48 17.73
CA LEU A 89 9.98 -3.48 18.80
C LEU A 89 9.15 -2.98 19.98
N GLY A 90 9.31 -1.70 20.33
CA GLY A 90 8.62 -1.02 21.43
C GLY A 90 7.13 -0.78 21.22
N ILE A 91 6.68 -0.59 19.98
CA ILE A 91 5.28 -0.21 19.68
C ILE A 91 4.26 -1.22 20.22
N LYS A 92 3.24 -0.71 20.90
CA LYS A 92 2.11 -1.45 21.46
C LYS A 92 0.84 -1.19 20.63
N PRO A 93 -0.15 -2.11 20.67
CA PRO A 93 -1.44 -1.88 20.03
C PRO A 93 -2.13 -0.57 20.48
N THR A 94 -1.99 -0.21 21.76
CA THR A 94 -2.54 1.04 22.34
C THR A 94 -1.95 2.28 21.67
N ASP A 95 -0.64 2.26 21.43
CA ASP A 95 0.04 3.35 20.74
C ASP A 95 -0.55 3.51 19.33
N VAL A 96 -0.90 2.41 18.66
CA VAL A 96 -1.46 2.50 17.32
C VAL A 96 -2.88 3.07 17.31
N GLU A 97 -3.72 2.67 18.26
CA GLU A 97 -5.05 3.25 18.42
C GLU A 97 -4.96 4.77 18.65
N GLU A 98 -4.06 5.20 19.53
CA GLU A 98 -3.80 6.61 19.81
C GLU A 98 -3.29 7.32 18.55
N TYR A 99 -2.15 6.90 17.99
CA TYR A 99 -1.46 7.66 16.94
C TYR A 99 -2.08 7.51 15.54
N PHE A 100 -2.69 6.38 15.17
CA PHE A 100 -3.06 6.09 13.77
C PHE A 100 -4.57 6.10 13.50
N THR A 101 -5.42 6.19 14.53
CA THR A 101 -6.89 6.21 14.34
C THR A 101 -7.57 7.52 14.67
N GLN A 102 -6.97 8.35 15.53
CA GLN A 102 -7.56 9.64 15.89
C GLN A 102 -7.01 10.74 14.99
N GLY A 103 -7.85 11.26 14.10
CA GLY A 103 -7.68 12.60 13.55
C GLY A 103 -8.23 13.61 14.55
N GLY A 104 -7.47 14.65 14.88
CA GLY A 104 -7.88 15.61 15.89
C GLY A 104 -7.02 16.88 15.92
N GLU A 105 -7.55 17.91 16.59
CA GLU A 105 -6.92 19.23 16.78
C GLU A 105 -5.90 19.25 17.94
N GLU A 106 -5.77 18.16 18.70
CA GLU A 106 -4.86 18.13 19.85
C GLU A 106 -3.38 18.18 19.41
N LYS A 107 -2.62 19.05 20.07
CA LYS A 107 -1.18 19.26 19.79
C LYS A 107 -0.42 17.97 20.12
N TRP A 108 0.10 17.30 19.10
CA TRP A 108 0.88 16.08 19.25
C TRP A 108 2.29 16.38 19.76
N TYR A 109 2.49 16.20 21.08
CA TYR A 109 3.81 16.03 21.70
C TYR A 109 3.86 14.63 22.30
N SER A 110 4.61 13.70 21.70
CA SER A 110 4.83 12.38 22.30
C SER A 110 6.26 12.26 22.83
N GLU A 111 6.41 11.94 24.11
CA GLU A 111 7.66 11.41 24.66
C GLU A 111 7.86 9.94 24.20
N ASP A 112 8.34 9.74 22.96
CA ASP A 112 8.81 8.46 22.38
C ASP A 112 7.77 7.29 22.29
N PRO A 113 7.85 6.27 21.39
CA PRO A 113 8.70 6.07 20.21
C PRO A 113 8.08 6.51 18.87
N SER A 114 6.85 7.04 18.85
CA SER A 114 6.08 7.24 17.62
C SER A 114 6.73 8.20 16.62
N HIS A 115 7.41 9.28 17.09
CA HIS A 115 8.10 10.24 16.21
C HIS A 115 9.20 9.63 15.33
N LYS A 116 9.68 8.42 15.67
CA LYS A 116 10.66 7.68 14.85
C LYS A 116 10.00 6.97 13.66
N LEU A 117 8.69 6.75 13.73
CA LEU A 117 7.93 5.93 12.79
C LEU A 117 6.90 6.73 11.98
N VAL A 118 6.37 7.83 12.55
CA VAL A 118 5.31 8.62 11.94
C VAL A 118 5.73 10.05 11.59
N LYS A 119 5.01 10.61 10.61
CA LYS A 119 5.03 12.02 10.22
C LYS A 119 3.62 12.57 10.28
N VAL A 120 3.51 13.89 10.49
CA VAL A 120 2.23 14.59 10.42
C VAL A 120 1.88 14.88 8.96
N VAL A 121 0.63 14.59 8.60
CA VAL A 121 0.03 14.88 7.30
C VAL A 121 -1.13 15.83 7.54
N ARG A 122 -1.17 16.91 6.77
CA ARG A 122 -2.27 17.86 6.73
C ARG A 122 -3.18 17.51 5.57
N GLU A 123 -4.47 17.36 5.83
CA GLU A 123 -5.51 17.15 4.83
C GLU A 123 -6.47 18.35 4.86
N ILE A 124 -6.83 18.85 3.68
CA ILE A 124 -7.89 19.85 3.53
C ILE A 124 -9.12 19.09 3.04
N THR A 125 -10.15 19.03 3.88
CA THR A 125 -11.41 18.37 3.54
C THR A 125 -12.13 19.12 2.42
N GLU A 126 -13.08 18.46 1.74
CA GLU A 126 -13.92 19.08 0.70
C GLU A 126 -14.62 20.37 1.17
N LYS A 127 -14.92 20.46 2.47
CA LYS A 127 -15.55 21.61 3.10
C LYS A 127 -14.55 22.71 3.50
N GLY A 128 -13.27 22.56 3.16
CA GLY A 128 -12.20 23.51 3.46
C GLY A 128 -11.69 23.46 4.90
N ALA A 129 -12.14 22.51 5.73
CA ALA A 129 -11.61 22.32 7.06
C ALA A 129 -10.26 21.60 7.01
N GLU A 130 -9.30 22.07 7.79
CA GLU A 130 -7.97 21.45 7.93
C GLU A 130 -8.00 20.39 9.03
N VAL A 131 -7.47 19.22 8.71
CA VAL A 131 -7.34 18.12 9.67
C VAL A 131 -5.90 17.61 9.61
N PHE A 132 -5.37 17.22 10.78
CA PHE A 132 -4.03 16.66 10.91
C PHE A 132 -4.11 15.19 11.29
N PHE A 133 -3.24 14.41 10.66
CA PHE A 133 -3.19 12.96 10.77
C PHE A 133 -1.75 12.50 10.96
N ASN A 134 -1.53 11.41 11.68
CA ASN A 134 -0.24 10.73 11.62
C ASN A 134 -0.25 9.68 10.51
N ALA A 135 0.79 9.68 9.70
CA ALA A 135 1.07 8.65 8.72
C ALA A 135 2.45 8.06 8.97
N SER A 136 2.72 6.84 8.49
CA SER A 136 4.08 6.34 8.47
C SER A 136 5.00 7.28 7.67
N ILE A 137 6.26 7.37 8.08
CA ILE A 137 7.25 8.23 7.41
C ILE A 137 7.42 7.83 5.93
N CYS A 138 7.52 6.52 5.67
CA CYS A 138 7.55 5.89 4.35
C CYS A 138 6.69 4.61 4.33
N ALA A 139 6.49 4.03 3.14
CA ALA A 139 5.76 2.77 2.96
C ALA A 139 6.41 1.59 3.69
N ASP A 140 7.74 1.44 3.67
CA ASP A 140 8.45 0.33 4.34
C ASP A 140 8.15 0.30 5.85
N ILE A 141 8.24 1.46 6.51
CA ILE A 141 7.87 1.58 7.93
C ILE A 141 6.39 1.24 8.14
N GLY A 142 5.49 1.70 7.26
CA GLY A 142 4.06 1.38 7.32
C GLY A 142 3.78 -0.13 7.26
N PHE A 143 4.41 -0.84 6.32
CA PHE A 143 4.31 -2.30 6.23
C PHE A 143 4.87 -3.01 7.45
N ARG A 144 5.98 -2.53 8.01
CA ARG A 144 6.60 -3.12 9.22
C ARG A 144 5.74 -2.91 10.46
N ILE A 145 5.07 -1.76 10.58
CA ILE A 145 4.06 -1.51 11.61
C ILE A 145 2.91 -2.50 11.44
N ALA A 146 2.37 -2.65 10.22
CA ALA A 146 1.28 -3.59 9.94
C ALA A 146 1.66 -5.04 10.29
N ASP A 147 2.88 -5.50 9.95
CA ASP A 147 3.38 -6.83 10.32
C ASP A 147 3.45 -7.01 11.84
N ARG A 148 3.87 -5.98 12.57
CA ARG A 148 3.98 -6.01 14.03
C ARG A 148 2.60 -6.08 14.68
N LEU A 149 1.65 -5.28 14.20
CA LEU A 149 0.28 -5.28 14.69
C LEU A 149 -0.42 -6.58 14.37
N ALA A 150 -0.26 -7.09 13.15
CA ALA A 150 -0.80 -8.37 12.75
C ALA A 150 -0.37 -9.49 13.69
N LYS A 151 0.85 -9.45 14.26
CA LYS A 151 1.32 -10.44 15.24
C LYS A 151 0.77 -10.23 16.65
N LYS A 152 0.51 -8.98 17.06
CA LYS A 152 0.13 -8.62 18.44
C LYS A 152 -1.38 -8.54 18.68
N MET A 153 -2.16 -8.26 17.64
CA MET A 153 -3.59 -7.95 17.75
C MET A 153 -4.47 -9.10 17.27
N ALA A 154 -5.66 -9.21 17.82
CA ALA A 154 -6.68 -10.11 17.30
C ALA A 154 -7.21 -9.57 15.97
N THR A 155 -7.76 -10.47 15.15
CA THR A 155 -8.33 -10.13 13.83
C THR A 155 -9.41 -9.07 13.93
N LYS A 156 -10.29 -9.14 14.93
CA LYS A 156 -11.31 -8.12 15.15
C LYS A 156 -10.72 -6.74 15.42
N ASP A 157 -9.69 -6.65 16.24
CA ASP A 157 -9.08 -5.38 16.61
C ASP A 157 -8.43 -4.71 15.39
N LEU A 158 -7.76 -5.49 14.52
CA LEU A 158 -7.20 -4.98 13.27
C LEU A 158 -8.29 -4.44 12.33
N LEU A 159 -9.41 -5.15 12.20
CA LEU A 159 -10.52 -4.70 11.35
C LEU A 159 -11.20 -3.45 11.92
N LEU A 160 -11.32 -3.35 13.25
CA LEU A 160 -11.82 -2.15 13.91
C LEU A 160 -10.88 -0.95 13.71
N LEU A 161 -9.55 -1.16 13.71
CA LEU A 161 -8.60 -0.10 13.36
C LEU A 161 -8.86 0.42 11.94
N ILE A 162 -9.01 -0.47 10.95
CA ILE A 162 -9.32 -0.10 9.56
C ILE A 162 -10.62 0.71 9.47
N LEU A 163 -11.67 0.26 10.17
CA LEU A 163 -12.98 0.91 10.16
C LEU A 163 -12.99 2.25 10.90
N ARG A 164 -12.08 2.47 11.84
CA ARG A 164 -11.98 3.74 12.58
C ARG A 164 -11.13 4.78 11.85
N SER A 165 -10.24 4.37 10.95
CA SER A 165 -9.45 5.27 10.12
C SER A 165 -10.35 6.10 9.20
N ARG A 166 -10.02 7.39 9.03
CA ARG A 166 -10.81 8.37 8.27
C ARG A 166 -9.98 9.05 7.17
N GLY A 167 -10.67 9.63 6.19
CA GLY A 167 -10.04 10.43 5.13
C GLY A 167 -8.97 9.64 4.37
N ALA A 168 -7.85 10.30 4.05
CA ALA A 168 -6.73 9.65 3.37
C ALA A 168 -6.10 8.47 4.17
N LEU A 169 -6.24 8.45 5.49
CA LEU A 169 -5.76 7.34 6.32
C LEU A 169 -6.58 6.07 6.15
N ALA A 170 -7.87 6.17 5.82
CA ALA A 170 -8.73 5.00 5.65
C ALA A 170 -8.22 4.08 4.53
N SER A 171 -7.81 4.66 3.40
CA SER A 171 -7.22 3.91 2.29
C SER A 171 -5.91 3.23 2.69
N ARG A 172 -5.03 3.96 3.37
CA ARG A 172 -3.73 3.42 3.82
C ARG A 172 -3.88 2.32 4.86
N ALA A 173 -4.78 2.49 5.82
CA ALA A 173 -5.07 1.49 6.83
C ALA A 173 -5.66 0.23 6.18
N LEU A 174 -6.58 0.40 5.21
CA LEU A 174 -7.14 -0.72 4.45
C LEU A 174 -6.07 -1.46 3.66
N GLU A 175 -5.17 -0.75 2.98
CA GLU A 175 -4.07 -1.36 2.23
C GLU A 175 -3.11 -2.12 3.15
N GLN A 176 -2.59 -1.46 4.18
CA GLN A 176 -1.55 -2.00 5.04
C GLN A 176 -2.08 -3.13 5.94
N LEU A 177 -3.21 -2.94 6.60
CA LEU A 177 -3.79 -3.91 7.55
C LEU A 177 -4.72 -4.91 6.86
N GLY A 178 -5.45 -4.49 5.83
CA GLY A 178 -6.36 -5.35 5.06
C GLY A 178 -5.62 -6.55 4.48
N LEU A 179 -4.46 -6.34 3.85
CA LEU A 179 -3.65 -7.44 3.32
C LEU A 179 -3.22 -8.44 4.43
N ARG A 180 -3.07 -8.00 5.68
CA ARG A 180 -2.67 -8.89 6.79
C ARG A 180 -3.81 -9.73 7.33
N VAL A 181 -5.03 -9.18 7.36
CA VAL A 181 -6.21 -9.95 7.81
C VAL A 181 -6.59 -11.05 6.82
N PHE A 182 -6.20 -10.96 5.54
CA PHE A 182 -6.37 -12.05 4.57
C PHE A 182 -5.66 -13.35 4.95
N MET A 183 -4.65 -13.29 5.83
CA MET A 183 -3.98 -14.48 6.36
C MET A 183 -4.73 -15.13 7.53
N ARG A 184 -5.81 -14.51 8.02
CA ARG A 184 -6.57 -14.97 9.17
C ARG A 184 -7.73 -15.83 8.68
N GLY A 185 -7.69 -17.12 9.01
CA GLY A 185 -8.71 -18.08 8.57
C GLY A 185 -10.13 -17.65 8.93
N GLU A 186 -10.35 -17.08 10.13
CA GLU A 186 -11.66 -16.60 10.55
C GLU A 186 -12.18 -15.40 9.74
N PHE A 187 -11.30 -14.52 9.29
CA PHE A 187 -11.67 -13.43 8.38
C PHE A 187 -11.96 -13.98 6.98
N PHE A 188 -11.08 -14.84 6.47
CA PHE A 188 -11.21 -15.41 5.14
C PHE A 188 -12.51 -16.22 4.99
N SER A 189 -12.83 -17.08 5.97
CA SER A 189 -14.08 -17.86 5.94
C SER A 189 -15.31 -16.96 5.89
N ALA A 190 -15.35 -15.88 6.68
CA ALA A 190 -16.46 -14.93 6.65
C ALA A 190 -16.51 -14.14 5.33
N LEU A 191 -15.36 -13.69 4.82
CA LEU A 191 -15.26 -12.93 3.57
C LEU A 191 -15.82 -13.73 2.39
N VAL A 192 -15.47 -15.01 2.29
CA VAL A 192 -15.86 -15.88 1.18
C VAL A 192 -17.38 -16.02 1.06
N GLU A 193 -18.11 -16.02 2.18
CA GLU A 193 -19.57 -16.06 2.21
C GLU A 193 -20.22 -14.79 1.60
N GLU A 194 -19.50 -13.66 1.61
CA GLU A 194 -19.99 -12.36 1.14
C GLU A 194 -19.41 -11.90 -0.20
N LEU A 195 -18.53 -12.70 -0.81
CA LEU A 195 -17.99 -12.38 -2.12
C LEU A 195 -19.10 -12.37 -3.17
N ASN A 196 -19.28 -11.22 -3.78
CA ASN A 196 -20.25 -10.99 -4.85
C ASN A 196 -19.51 -10.76 -6.16
N GLU A 197 -19.85 -11.53 -7.18
CA GLU A 197 -19.30 -11.32 -8.52
C GLU A 197 -19.86 -10.02 -9.11
N LEU A 198 -18.98 -9.18 -9.62
CA LEU A 198 -19.35 -8.09 -10.52
C LEU A 198 -19.64 -8.75 -11.86
N ARG A 199 -20.84 -8.58 -12.42
CA ARG A 199 -21.19 -9.23 -13.69
C ARG A 199 -20.73 -8.41 -14.88
N SER A 200 -20.00 -9.05 -15.79
CA SER A 200 -19.75 -8.51 -17.13
C SER A 200 -21.01 -8.64 -17.99
N SER A 201 -21.28 -7.65 -18.86
CA SER A 201 -22.37 -7.73 -19.84
C SER A 201 -22.14 -8.81 -20.91
N GLU A 202 -20.90 -9.24 -21.09
CA GLU A 202 -20.50 -10.25 -22.09
C GLU A 202 -20.71 -11.69 -21.60
N ARG A 203 -21.14 -11.89 -20.34
CA ARG A 203 -21.28 -13.22 -19.72
C ARG A 203 -22.69 -13.46 -19.20
N ASN A 204 -23.22 -14.65 -19.48
CA ASN A 204 -24.62 -15.00 -19.24
C ASN A 204 -24.90 -15.61 -17.86
N GLU A 205 -23.88 -16.15 -17.18
CA GLU A 205 -24.04 -16.81 -15.87
C GLU A 205 -23.04 -16.27 -14.86
N ALA A 206 -23.48 -16.16 -13.60
CA ALA A 206 -22.62 -15.79 -12.50
C ALA A 206 -21.75 -16.97 -12.09
N GLN A 207 -20.47 -16.73 -11.83
CA GLN A 207 -19.52 -17.73 -11.41
C GLN A 207 -19.08 -17.49 -9.96
N ASP A 208 -19.20 -18.51 -9.13
CA ASP A 208 -18.64 -18.49 -7.78
C ASP A 208 -17.10 -18.40 -7.84
N SER A 209 -16.54 -17.56 -6.95
CA SER A 209 -15.08 -17.42 -6.81
C SER A 209 -14.43 -18.76 -6.47
N VAL A 210 -13.21 -18.96 -6.97
CA VAL A 210 -12.32 -20.06 -6.59
C VAL A 210 -12.20 -20.19 -5.05
N LEU A 211 -12.33 -19.07 -4.33
CA LEU A 211 -12.26 -19.03 -2.87
C LEU A 211 -13.50 -19.63 -2.19
N LYS A 212 -14.67 -19.60 -2.84
CA LYS A 212 -15.89 -20.30 -2.37
C LYS A 212 -15.81 -21.80 -2.55
N VAL A 213 -15.11 -22.25 -3.59
CA VAL A 213 -14.93 -23.69 -3.87
C VAL A 213 -13.79 -24.29 -3.04
N ASN A 214 -12.74 -23.50 -2.80
CA ASN A 214 -11.56 -23.91 -2.05
C ASN A 214 -11.43 -23.17 -0.71
N HIS A 215 -12.20 -23.62 0.28
CA HIS A 215 -12.21 -23.03 1.62
C HIS A 215 -10.86 -23.08 2.37
N GLN A 216 -9.91 -23.91 1.90
CA GLN A 216 -8.56 -24.00 2.47
C GLN A 216 -7.51 -23.19 1.69
N GLY A 217 -7.90 -22.54 0.60
CA GLY A 217 -7.00 -21.84 -0.33
C GLY A 217 -6.49 -20.48 0.14
N HIS A 218 -6.75 -20.07 1.38
CA HIS A 218 -6.31 -18.77 1.89
C HIS A 218 -4.79 -18.74 2.13
N PRO A 219 -4.15 -17.57 1.96
CA PRO A 219 -2.74 -17.44 2.23
C PRO A 219 -2.45 -17.61 3.72
N THR A 220 -1.37 -18.30 4.08
CA THR A 220 -0.97 -18.51 5.49
C THR A 220 0.37 -17.86 5.85
N ARG A 221 1.07 -17.35 4.83
CA ARG A 221 2.32 -16.59 4.98
C ARG A 221 2.44 -15.52 3.90
N THR A 222 3.28 -14.53 4.15
CA THR A 222 3.59 -13.47 3.19
C THR A 222 4.97 -13.64 2.56
N ALA A 223 5.13 -13.16 1.33
CA ALA A 223 6.43 -12.95 0.70
C ALA A 223 6.49 -11.54 0.11
N GLY A 224 7.50 -10.75 0.49
CA GLY A 224 7.70 -9.41 -0.07
C GLY A 224 8.39 -9.47 -1.44
N LEU A 225 7.83 -8.82 -2.45
CA LEU A 225 8.43 -8.66 -3.77
C LEU A 225 9.26 -7.38 -3.80
N LYS A 226 10.56 -7.52 -4.05
CA LYS A 226 11.52 -6.41 -4.14
C LYS A 226 11.38 -5.67 -5.46
N GLU A 227 11.87 -4.44 -5.51
CA GLU A 227 11.99 -3.68 -6.75
C GLU A 227 12.73 -4.41 -7.88
N LEU A 228 12.30 -4.14 -9.11
CA LEU A 228 12.94 -4.68 -10.31
C LEU A 228 14.27 -3.98 -10.62
N GLN A 229 14.53 -2.80 -10.05
CA GLN A 229 15.73 -2.02 -10.30
C GLN A 229 16.97 -2.66 -9.66
N GLY A 230 17.83 -3.25 -10.49
CA GLY A 230 19.06 -3.94 -10.05
C GLY A 230 19.05 -5.45 -10.27
N GLY A 231 17.99 -5.98 -10.89
CA GLY A 231 17.84 -7.40 -11.19
C GLY A 231 17.09 -8.14 -10.08
N VAL A 232 16.18 -9.03 -10.49
CA VAL A 232 15.39 -9.85 -9.57
C VAL A 232 15.84 -11.30 -9.68
N THR A 233 16.22 -11.88 -8.55
CA THR A 233 16.32 -13.33 -8.44
C THR A 233 14.92 -13.90 -8.52
N ARG A 234 14.65 -14.64 -9.60
CA ARG A 234 13.38 -15.36 -9.74
C ARG A 234 13.21 -16.33 -8.58
N ILE A 235 11.97 -16.47 -8.14
CA ILE A 235 11.59 -17.38 -7.05
C ILE A 235 10.59 -18.43 -7.58
N PRO A 236 10.54 -19.62 -6.98
CA PRO A 236 9.49 -20.57 -7.29
C PRO A 236 8.11 -20.00 -6.92
N MET A 237 7.12 -20.22 -7.78
CA MET A 237 5.73 -19.88 -7.50
C MET A 237 5.18 -20.84 -6.44
N GLU A 238 4.59 -20.31 -5.38
CA GLU A 238 4.02 -21.10 -4.29
C GLU A 238 2.55 -20.76 -4.05
N TYR A 239 1.74 -21.79 -3.83
CA TYR A 239 0.34 -21.65 -3.48
C TYR A 239 0.18 -21.34 -1.99
N GLY A 240 -0.85 -20.56 -1.62
CA GLY A 240 -1.09 -20.19 -0.22
C GLY A 240 -0.08 -19.17 0.34
N VAL A 241 0.67 -18.49 -0.52
CA VAL A 241 1.56 -17.37 -0.16
C VAL A 241 0.97 -16.06 -0.68
N LEU A 242 0.80 -15.08 0.21
CA LEU A 242 0.43 -13.73 -0.16
C LEU A 242 1.67 -12.94 -0.57
N TYR A 243 1.79 -12.65 -1.85
CA TYR A 243 2.85 -11.83 -2.41
C TYR A 243 2.49 -10.35 -2.26
N LEU A 244 3.39 -9.61 -1.59
CA LEU A 244 3.22 -8.20 -1.27
C LEU A 244 4.27 -7.38 -2.02
N PRO A 245 3.87 -6.57 -3.01
CA PRO A 245 4.75 -5.58 -3.60
C PRO A 245 5.31 -4.63 -2.55
N LYS A 246 6.63 -4.37 -2.59
CA LYS A 246 7.26 -3.36 -1.73
C LYS A 246 7.35 -1.97 -2.37
N VAL A 247 6.89 -1.84 -3.61
CA VAL A 247 6.87 -0.59 -4.36
C VAL A 247 5.56 0.13 -4.15
N GLU A 248 5.62 1.44 -3.95
CA GLU A 248 4.44 2.28 -4.08
C GLU A 248 3.96 2.24 -5.54
N ASN A 249 2.64 2.16 -5.75
CA ASN A 249 2.01 2.10 -7.08
C ASN A 249 2.37 0.85 -7.91
N PHE A 250 2.49 -0.32 -7.26
CA PHE A 250 2.54 -1.58 -8.00
C PHE A 250 1.34 -1.69 -8.95
N PRO A 251 1.53 -2.13 -10.20
CA PRO A 251 0.45 -2.11 -11.18
C PRO A 251 -0.68 -3.06 -10.77
N LEU A 252 -1.90 -2.60 -10.98
CA LEU A 252 -3.16 -3.35 -10.93
C LEU A 252 -3.65 -3.81 -9.54
N VAL A 253 -2.78 -4.25 -8.64
CA VAL A 253 -3.14 -4.88 -7.35
C VAL A 253 -2.26 -4.40 -6.21
N ASP A 254 -2.80 -4.44 -4.98
CA ASP A 254 -2.03 -4.14 -3.76
C ASP A 254 -1.36 -5.40 -3.17
N GLY A 255 -1.84 -6.58 -3.56
CA GLY A 255 -1.25 -7.87 -3.23
C GLY A 255 -1.91 -8.99 -4.03
N PHE A 256 -1.25 -10.14 -4.15
CA PHE A 256 -1.84 -11.28 -4.86
C PHE A 256 -1.33 -12.61 -4.33
N PHE A 257 -2.08 -13.69 -4.59
CA PHE A 257 -1.70 -15.04 -4.24
C PHE A 257 -2.19 -16.04 -5.28
N PHE A 258 -1.70 -17.29 -5.18
CA PHE A 258 -2.09 -18.37 -6.09
C PHE A 258 -2.90 -19.43 -5.37
N VAL A 259 -3.92 -19.92 -6.07
CA VAL A 259 -4.75 -21.05 -5.68
C VAL A 259 -4.60 -22.16 -6.73
N ASN A 260 -4.47 -23.42 -6.30
CA ASN A 260 -4.23 -24.55 -7.20
C ASN A 260 -5.53 -25.27 -7.65
N SER A 261 -6.60 -25.18 -6.86
CA SER A 261 -7.82 -25.98 -7.03
C SER A 261 -9.07 -25.09 -6.91
N PRO A 262 -10.13 -25.33 -7.71
CA PRO A 262 -10.29 -26.40 -8.71
C PRO A 262 -9.44 -26.24 -9.98
N GLN A 263 -8.99 -25.02 -10.27
CA GLN A 263 -8.04 -24.71 -11.36
C GLN A 263 -6.99 -23.74 -10.84
N ARG A 264 -5.88 -23.58 -11.58
CA ARG A 264 -4.85 -22.62 -11.21
C ARG A 264 -5.39 -21.21 -11.38
N THR A 265 -5.36 -20.44 -10.31
CA THR A 265 -5.92 -19.09 -10.28
C THR A 265 -4.98 -18.12 -9.60
N LEU A 266 -4.70 -16.99 -10.27
CA LEU A 266 -4.11 -15.81 -9.64
C LEU A 266 -5.25 -15.00 -9.03
N VAL A 267 -5.17 -14.75 -7.73
CA VAL A 267 -6.14 -13.91 -7.01
C VAL A 267 -5.46 -12.59 -6.67
N GLY A 268 -5.86 -11.53 -7.36
CA GLY A 268 -5.44 -10.16 -7.14
C GLY A 268 -6.33 -9.48 -6.11
N LEU A 269 -5.72 -8.91 -5.08
CA LEU A 269 -6.40 -8.13 -4.05
C LEU A 269 -6.21 -6.66 -4.34
N GLN A 270 -7.31 -5.92 -4.32
CA GLN A 270 -7.29 -4.49 -4.52
C GLN A 270 -8.09 -3.78 -3.42
N MET A 271 -7.39 -3.02 -2.60
CA MET A 271 -7.87 -2.21 -1.50
C MET A 271 -8.15 -0.81 -2.04
N THR A 272 -9.42 -0.46 -2.24
CA THR A 272 -9.76 0.81 -2.90
C THR A 272 -10.96 1.53 -2.27
N THR A 273 -10.79 2.84 -2.05
CA THR A 273 -11.87 3.75 -1.67
C THR A 273 -12.57 4.36 -2.89
N ALA A 274 -11.95 4.31 -4.08
CA ALA A 274 -12.49 4.87 -5.31
C ALA A 274 -13.77 4.15 -5.76
N SER A 275 -14.74 4.88 -6.32
CA SER A 275 -16.03 4.33 -6.78
C SER A 275 -15.92 3.43 -8.01
N ALA A 276 -14.80 3.52 -8.74
CA ALA A 276 -14.47 2.69 -9.88
C ALA A 276 -12.95 2.53 -9.96
N HIS A 277 -12.53 1.47 -10.63
CA HIS A 277 -11.16 1.16 -10.97
C HIS A 277 -11.08 0.64 -12.41
N HIS A 278 -11.51 1.47 -13.35
CA HIS A 278 -11.21 1.25 -14.76
C HIS A 278 -9.69 1.21 -14.93
N THR A 279 -9.22 0.15 -15.56
CA THR A 279 -7.80 -0.07 -15.81
C THR A 279 -7.49 0.13 -17.27
N THR A 280 -6.22 0.28 -17.61
CA THR A 280 -5.76 0.37 -18.99
C THR A 280 -5.06 -0.91 -19.42
N THR A 281 -5.05 -1.16 -20.73
CA THR A 281 -4.25 -2.24 -21.33
C THR A 281 -2.77 -2.15 -20.95
N SER A 282 -2.23 -0.93 -20.86
CA SER A 282 -0.85 -0.70 -20.42
C SER A 282 -0.60 -1.13 -18.97
N THR A 283 -1.55 -0.88 -18.06
CA THR A 283 -1.45 -1.28 -16.65
C THR A 283 -1.50 -2.80 -16.50
N VAL A 284 -2.44 -3.46 -17.19
CA VAL A 284 -2.54 -4.93 -17.18
C VAL A 284 -1.31 -5.58 -17.80
N LYS A 285 -0.79 -5.01 -18.90
CA LYS A 285 0.46 -5.47 -19.52
C LYS A 285 1.63 -5.38 -18.55
N LEU A 286 1.79 -4.21 -17.91
CA LEU A 286 2.87 -3.97 -16.95
C LEU A 286 2.79 -4.95 -15.79
N PHE A 287 1.61 -5.20 -15.24
CA PHE A 287 1.43 -6.21 -14.20
C PHE A 287 1.85 -7.61 -14.67
N LYS A 288 1.45 -8.05 -15.88
CA LYS A 288 1.87 -9.34 -16.43
C LYS A 288 3.39 -9.46 -16.57
N GLU A 289 4.05 -8.41 -17.05
CA GLU A 289 5.50 -8.35 -17.21
C GLU A 289 6.21 -8.36 -15.85
N CYS A 290 5.70 -7.61 -14.87
CA CYS A 290 6.21 -7.63 -13.50
C CYS A 290 6.11 -9.03 -12.88
N VAL A 291 4.94 -9.67 -12.91
CA VAL A 291 4.77 -11.02 -12.36
C VAL A 291 5.70 -12.02 -13.07
N ALA A 292 5.83 -11.94 -14.40
CA ALA A 292 6.73 -12.80 -15.16
C ALA A 292 8.21 -12.63 -14.79
N SER A 293 8.60 -11.44 -14.33
CA SER A 293 9.99 -11.18 -13.89
C SER A 293 10.31 -11.78 -12.53
N TYR A 294 9.30 -12.02 -11.67
CA TYR A 294 9.49 -12.57 -10.32
C TYR A 294 9.55 -14.09 -10.28
N PHE A 295 8.84 -14.80 -11.16
CA PHE A 295 8.61 -16.24 -11.00
C PHE A 295 9.37 -17.09 -12.02
N GLU A 296 9.97 -18.18 -11.52
CA GLU A 296 10.54 -19.23 -12.36
C GLU A 296 9.43 -19.98 -13.14
N GLY A 297 9.69 -20.32 -14.40
CA GLY A 297 8.75 -21.09 -15.21
C GLY A 297 7.41 -20.40 -15.51
N TRP A 298 7.32 -19.07 -15.32
CA TRP A 298 6.05 -18.33 -15.46
C TRP A 298 5.34 -18.54 -16.81
N GLU A 299 6.09 -18.63 -17.90
CA GLU A 299 5.52 -18.86 -19.23
C GLU A 299 4.70 -20.15 -19.34
N GLU A 300 5.10 -21.21 -18.63
CA GLU A 300 4.37 -22.48 -18.59
C GLU A 300 3.23 -22.43 -17.57
N LEU A 301 3.50 -21.85 -16.39
CA LEU A 301 2.53 -21.76 -15.30
C LEU A 301 1.30 -20.92 -15.66
N SER A 302 1.49 -19.88 -16.48
CA SER A 302 0.48 -18.88 -16.81
C SER A 302 -0.49 -19.28 -17.93
N ARG A 303 -0.17 -20.30 -18.76
CA ARG A 303 -0.92 -20.59 -20.01
C ARG A 303 -2.41 -20.81 -19.81
N ASP A 304 -2.77 -21.58 -18.79
CA ASP A 304 -4.15 -21.96 -18.46
C ASP A 304 -4.60 -21.34 -17.13
N MET A 305 -3.90 -20.31 -16.65
CA MET A 305 -4.20 -19.68 -15.38
C MET A 305 -5.39 -18.72 -15.52
N SER A 306 -6.40 -18.93 -14.67
CA SER A 306 -7.53 -18.02 -14.53
C SER A 306 -7.19 -16.91 -13.55
N TRP A 307 -7.85 -15.75 -13.68
CA TRP A 307 -7.56 -14.59 -12.85
C TRP A 307 -8.82 -14.16 -12.12
N GLU A 308 -8.69 -13.87 -10.83
CA GLU A 308 -9.75 -13.26 -10.03
C GLU A 308 -9.24 -11.95 -9.45
N MET A 309 -10.03 -10.89 -9.60
CA MET A 309 -9.79 -9.60 -8.97
C MET A 309 -10.81 -9.41 -7.86
N ILE A 310 -10.35 -9.14 -6.65
CA ILE A 310 -11.21 -8.87 -5.50
C ILE A 310 -11.02 -7.42 -5.11
N TYR A 311 -12.08 -6.63 -5.27
CA TYR A 311 -12.15 -5.25 -4.82
C TYR A 311 -12.63 -5.23 -3.37
N ILE A 312 -11.73 -4.87 -2.46
CA ILE A 312 -12.01 -4.72 -1.04
C ILE A 312 -12.21 -3.24 -0.74
N LYS A 313 -13.31 -2.94 -0.06
CA LYS A 313 -13.73 -1.58 0.26
C LYS A 313 -13.96 -1.41 1.74
N ASN A 314 -13.72 -0.21 2.24
CA ASN A 314 -14.23 0.23 3.54
C ASN A 314 -15.73 0.61 3.40
N ALA A 315 -16.52 0.40 4.45
CA ALA A 315 -17.93 0.78 4.55
C ALA A 315 -18.23 2.23 4.14
N ASP A 316 -17.31 3.15 4.42
CA ASP A 316 -17.49 4.58 4.10
C ASP A 316 -17.24 4.91 2.62
N SER A 317 -16.84 3.93 1.80
CA SER A 317 -16.52 4.12 0.38
C SER A 317 -17.69 3.81 -0.54
N THR A 318 -17.80 4.52 -1.66
CA THR A 318 -18.82 4.24 -2.69
C THR A 318 -18.63 2.87 -3.30
N MET A 319 -19.66 2.02 -3.22
CA MET A 319 -19.65 0.65 -3.71
C MET A 319 -19.34 0.53 -5.20
N ILE A 320 -18.56 -0.50 -5.56
CA ILE A 320 -18.30 -0.85 -6.95
C ILE A 320 -19.41 -1.81 -7.38
N THR A 321 -20.43 -1.31 -8.07
CA THR A 321 -21.58 -2.15 -8.46
C THR A 321 -21.42 -2.79 -9.84
N ASN A 322 -20.53 -2.25 -10.66
CA ASN A 322 -20.39 -2.61 -12.07
C ASN A 322 -19.07 -3.33 -12.33
N TRP A 323 -19.01 -4.13 -13.40
CA TRP A 323 -17.75 -4.67 -13.92
C TRP A 323 -16.76 -3.55 -14.26
N GLN A 324 -15.51 -3.71 -13.84
CA GLN A 324 -14.44 -2.77 -14.13
C GLN A 324 -13.82 -3.09 -15.49
N ARG A 325 -14.01 -2.17 -16.44
CA ARG A 325 -13.49 -2.30 -17.81
C ARG A 325 -11.98 -2.14 -17.88
N CYS A 326 -11.38 -2.81 -18.86
CA CYS A 326 -10.00 -2.56 -19.30
C CYS A 326 -10.04 -1.78 -20.61
N GLU A 327 -9.56 -0.54 -20.59
CA GLU A 327 -9.62 0.38 -21.72
C GLU A 327 -8.29 0.42 -22.48
N VAL A 328 -8.38 0.56 -23.80
CA VAL A 328 -7.22 0.83 -24.66
C VAL A 328 -6.75 2.27 -24.47
N VAL A 329 -5.44 2.51 -24.54
CA VAL A 329 -4.89 3.86 -24.27
C VAL A 329 -5.30 4.85 -25.35
N ASN A 330 -5.39 4.40 -26.61
CA ASN A 330 -5.91 5.20 -27.72
C ASN A 330 -6.89 4.36 -28.56
N PRO A 331 -8.21 4.56 -28.40
CA PRO A 331 -9.23 3.84 -29.16
C PRO A 331 -9.13 4.00 -30.68
N ASN A 332 -8.51 5.10 -31.15
CA ASN A 332 -8.37 5.37 -32.57
C ASN A 332 -7.15 4.68 -33.20
N ASN A 333 -6.30 4.04 -32.40
CA ASN A 333 -5.07 3.39 -32.85
C ASN A 333 -4.78 2.12 -32.04
N GLU A 334 -5.78 1.25 -31.92
CA GLU A 334 -5.67 0.01 -31.18
C GLU A 334 -4.69 -0.97 -31.83
N THR A 335 -3.71 -1.43 -31.06
CA THR A 335 -2.80 -2.48 -31.48
C THR A 335 -3.41 -3.88 -31.25
N ASP A 336 -2.97 -4.88 -32.02
CA ASP A 336 -3.38 -6.27 -31.81
C ASP A 336 -3.02 -6.80 -30.41
N ALA A 337 -1.95 -6.27 -29.82
CA ALA A 337 -1.55 -6.60 -28.44
C ALA A 337 -2.56 -6.08 -27.42
N GLU A 338 -3.05 -4.85 -27.59
CA GLU A 338 -4.08 -4.27 -26.72
C GLU A 338 -5.40 -5.02 -26.83
N LYS A 339 -5.83 -5.37 -28.05
CA LYS A 339 -7.03 -6.18 -28.28
C LYS A 339 -6.96 -7.53 -27.56
N LYS A 340 -5.80 -8.18 -27.56
CA LYS A 340 -5.58 -9.43 -26.80
C LYS A 340 -5.67 -9.23 -25.29
N ILE A 341 -5.22 -8.08 -24.77
CA ILE A 341 -5.31 -7.76 -23.34
C ILE A 341 -6.76 -7.48 -22.94
N VAL A 342 -7.50 -6.72 -23.74
CA VAL A 342 -8.94 -6.48 -23.51
C VAL A 342 -9.71 -7.80 -23.53
N ALA A 343 -9.53 -8.62 -24.57
CA ALA A 343 -10.17 -9.93 -24.65
C ALA A 343 -9.81 -10.84 -23.47
N PHE A 344 -8.54 -10.83 -23.03
CA PHE A 344 -8.11 -11.53 -21.83
C PHE A 344 -8.84 -11.01 -20.58
N TRP A 345 -8.93 -9.70 -20.40
CA TRP A 345 -9.62 -9.10 -19.26
C TRP A 345 -11.11 -9.48 -19.22
N ASP A 346 -11.80 -9.38 -20.36
CA ASP A 346 -13.23 -9.63 -20.44
C ASP A 346 -13.58 -11.13 -20.30
N GLN A 347 -12.73 -12.02 -20.82
CA GLN A 347 -13.02 -13.46 -20.91
C GLN A 347 -12.30 -14.33 -19.88
N LYS A 348 -11.21 -13.87 -19.26
CA LYS A 348 -10.37 -14.69 -18.36
C LYS A 348 -10.20 -14.12 -16.95
N VAL A 349 -10.51 -12.85 -16.75
CA VAL A 349 -10.53 -12.23 -15.42
C VAL A 349 -11.96 -12.26 -14.91
N HIS A 350 -12.17 -12.81 -13.71
CA HIS A 350 -13.40 -12.68 -12.94
C HIS A 350 -13.22 -11.61 -11.89
N GLN A 351 -14.28 -10.88 -11.56
CA GLN A 351 -14.20 -9.75 -10.66
C GLN A 351 -15.21 -9.91 -9.54
N TYR A 352 -14.77 -9.70 -8.31
CA TYR A 352 -15.57 -9.80 -7.12
C TYR A 352 -15.41 -8.54 -6.29
N GLN A 353 -16.44 -8.22 -5.51
CA GLN A 353 -16.34 -7.16 -4.51
C GLN A 353 -16.63 -7.68 -3.11
N PHE A 354 -16.02 -7.02 -2.14
CA PHE A 354 -16.25 -7.22 -0.72
C PHE A 354 -16.21 -5.87 0.02
N VAL A 355 -17.07 -5.73 1.03
CA VAL A 355 -17.24 -4.50 1.79
C VAL A 355 -17.00 -4.79 3.25
N LEU A 356 -15.92 -4.24 3.79
CA LEU A 356 -15.65 -4.33 5.21
C LEU A 356 -16.59 -3.41 5.97
N THR A 357 -17.51 -3.99 6.76
CA THR A 357 -18.47 -3.28 7.60
C THR A 357 -18.33 -3.64 9.07
N THR A 358 -18.86 -2.80 9.95
CA THR A 358 -18.94 -3.11 11.39
C THR A 358 -19.77 -4.36 11.67
N ASP A 359 -20.86 -4.56 10.90
CA ASP A 359 -21.70 -5.75 11.00
C ASP A 359 -20.92 -7.02 10.62
N PHE A 360 -20.15 -6.99 9.53
CA PHE A 360 -19.25 -8.08 9.16
C PHE A 360 -18.27 -8.43 10.28
N VAL A 361 -17.61 -7.42 10.88
CA VAL A 361 -16.66 -7.63 11.98
C VAL A 361 -17.34 -8.26 13.20
N SER A 362 -18.59 -7.91 13.47
CA SER A 362 -19.36 -8.49 14.58
C SER A 362 -19.56 -10.01 14.43
N ARG A 363 -19.70 -10.48 13.18
CA ARG A 363 -19.96 -11.88 12.82
C ARG A 363 -18.73 -12.77 12.81
N ILE A 364 -17.53 -12.19 12.72
CA ILE A 364 -16.28 -12.96 12.88
C ILE A 364 -16.29 -13.58 14.28
N ARG A 365 -16.17 -14.90 14.38
CA ARG A 365 -16.07 -15.56 15.68
C ARG A 365 -14.63 -15.45 16.16
N ALA A 366 -14.41 -14.83 17.31
CA ALA A 366 -13.12 -14.94 17.99
C ALA A 366 -12.93 -16.41 18.37
N LYS A 367 -11.81 -17.02 17.98
CA LYS A 367 -11.42 -18.34 18.46
C LYS A 367 -10.78 -18.24 19.83
#